data_AF-A0A2P4NLG2-F1
#
_entry.id   AF-A0A2P4NLG2-F1
#
_cell.length_a   1.000
_cell.length_b   1.000
_cell.length_c   1.000
_cell.angle_alpha   90.00
_cell.angle_beta   90.00
_cell.angle_gamma   90.00
#
_symmetry.space_group_name_H-M   'P 1'
#
loop_
_entity.id
_entity.type
_entity.pdbx_description
1 polymer ?
#
loop_
_entity_poly.entity_id
_entity_poly.type
_entity_poly.pdbx_seq_one_letter_code
_entity_poly.pdbx_strand_id
1 'polypeptide(L)'
;MPMHQKKLIKNHFVLGFIPFGGNFNEFMVPFVSEIKKFEKGKIMTVQEQDAWIIAGLVLVTADLPQGNDMAGVLRYNANKGCRTCTTKKELLSTYNQDSVTILRYHHITDEEISKISQESVSSKRGQLCTEYGLRSLPSILDKLKCERHLQTPQDIYHATAGKIGRLLKLTCELFSQEGEDDFVKIWKNFEIPKKWSRLLNSISHYNSFMMIDVARISLVLKAIISCWVQVAKTMKAVFNKEFTLDSYEELQLYLKEEFLILPKVFASFVNLQNIHINMHILMHAKTFGTLVNSQVGIKEMVHRIFKGMIPKTNCKTIDLDLLKCYNTLFAIRNLADGGIDPRLNRSCTGFTSSNFDQLFSNWYVTEDKYLIEEQIQMMT
;
A
#
# COMPACT_ATOMS: atom_id res chain seq x y z
N MET A 1 -11.63 -6.85 -14.46
CA MET A 1 -10.32 -6.78 -15.16
C MET A 1 -9.38 -7.88 -14.65
N PRO A 2 -8.89 -8.77 -15.51
CA PRO A 2 -7.91 -9.81 -15.16
C PRO A 2 -6.66 -9.26 -14.45
N MET A 3 -6.06 -10.06 -13.57
CA MET A 3 -4.90 -9.65 -12.76
C MET A 3 -3.71 -9.20 -13.61
N HIS A 4 -3.42 -9.90 -14.70
CA HIS A 4 -2.31 -9.53 -15.60
C HIS A 4 -2.52 -8.12 -16.17
N GLN A 5 -3.76 -7.75 -16.52
CA GLN A 5 -4.10 -6.41 -17.00
C GLN A 5 -4.00 -5.37 -15.87
N LYS A 6 -4.46 -5.68 -14.65
CA LYS A 6 -4.35 -4.78 -13.49
C LYS A 6 -2.93 -4.36 -13.16
N LYS A 7 -1.93 -5.19 -13.48
CA LYS A 7 -0.52 -4.90 -13.20
C LYS A 7 0.19 -4.13 -14.31
N LEU A 8 -0.43 -3.99 -15.48
CA LEU A 8 0.17 -3.23 -16.56
C LEU A 8 0.11 -1.75 -16.18
N ILE A 9 1.27 -1.10 -16.17
CA ILE A 9 1.38 0.33 -15.90
C ILE A 9 0.49 1.14 -16.87
N LYS A 10 0.25 0.65 -18.10
CA LYS A 10 -0.68 1.29 -19.08
C LYS A 10 -2.14 1.37 -18.61
N ASN A 11 -2.54 0.54 -17.65
CA ASN A 11 -3.89 0.54 -17.09
C ASN A 11 -3.96 1.30 -15.75
N HIS A 12 -2.86 1.95 -15.35
CA HIS A 12 -2.85 2.87 -14.23
C HIS A 12 -2.87 4.28 -14.81
N PHE A 13 -3.73 5.13 -14.27
CA PHE A 13 -3.88 6.52 -14.67
C PHE A 13 -3.67 7.40 -13.44
N VAL A 14 -2.78 8.38 -13.57
CA VAL A 14 -2.60 9.41 -12.53
C VAL A 14 -3.67 10.47 -12.73
N LEU A 15 -4.54 10.63 -11.73
CA LEU A 15 -5.60 11.66 -11.73
C LEU A 15 -5.07 13.04 -11.32
N GLY A 16 -4.02 13.07 -10.50
CA GLY A 16 -3.37 14.30 -10.07
C GLY A 16 -2.52 14.09 -8.83
N PHE A 17 -1.87 15.17 -8.42
CA PHE A 17 -1.03 15.23 -7.24
C PHE A 17 -1.70 16.12 -6.20
N ILE A 18 -1.59 15.71 -4.94
CA ILE A 18 -2.06 16.50 -3.81
C ILE A 18 -0.80 16.92 -3.05
N PRO A 19 -0.44 18.21 -3.05
CA PRO A 19 0.75 18.69 -2.36
C PRO A 19 0.59 18.49 -0.84
N PHE A 20 1.70 18.58 -0.12
CA PHE A 20 1.66 18.55 1.33
C PHE A 20 0.79 19.70 1.87
N GLY A 21 -0.15 19.38 2.77
CA GLY A 21 -1.16 20.32 3.26
C GLY A 21 -2.41 20.45 2.38
N GLY A 22 -2.44 19.83 1.19
CA GLY A 22 -3.62 19.77 0.33
C GLY A 22 -4.73 18.89 0.91
N ASN A 23 -5.99 19.24 0.63
CA ASN A 23 -7.15 18.52 1.12
C ASN A 23 -7.63 17.47 0.10
N PHE A 24 -7.49 16.18 0.44
CA PHE A 24 -7.96 15.07 -0.39
C PHE A 24 -9.46 15.15 -0.72
N ASN A 25 -10.29 15.55 0.25
CA ASN A 25 -11.73 15.61 0.03
C ASN A 25 -12.12 16.69 -0.98
N GLU A 26 -11.43 17.83 -0.98
CA GLU A 26 -11.65 18.90 -1.96
C GLU A 26 -11.17 18.48 -3.35
N PHE A 27 -9.97 17.89 -3.43
CA PHE A 27 -9.40 17.42 -4.69
C PHE A 27 -10.30 16.39 -5.40
N MET A 28 -10.92 15.49 -4.64
CA MET A 28 -11.72 14.39 -5.19
C MET A 28 -13.15 14.77 -5.58
N VAL A 29 -13.60 16.02 -5.33
CA VAL A 29 -14.98 16.45 -5.64
C VAL A 29 -15.35 16.20 -7.12
N PRO A 30 -14.54 16.58 -8.12
CA PRO A 30 -14.89 16.34 -9.53
C PRO A 30 -14.99 14.85 -9.84
N PHE A 31 -14.02 14.04 -9.39
CA PHE A 31 -14.02 12.59 -9.59
C PHE A 31 -15.28 11.94 -9.03
N VAL A 32 -15.64 12.27 -7.78
CA VAL A 32 -16.83 11.71 -7.13
C VAL A 32 -18.11 12.13 -7.86
N SER A 33 -18.18 13.37 -8.35
CA SER A 33 -19.31 13.86 -9.15
C SER A 33 -19.49 13.06 -10.46
N GLU A 34 -18.40 12.72 -11.14
CA GLU A 34 -18.44 11.90 -12.35
C GLU A 34 -18.84 10.46 -12.08
N ILE A 35 -18.21 9.81 -11.10
CA ILE A 35 -18.56 8.42 -10.74
C ILE A 35 -20.02 8.31 -10.32
N LYS A 36 -20.59 9.31 -9.61
CA LYS A 36 -22.02 9.34 -9.30
C LYS A 36 -22.94 9.28 -10.53
N LYS A 37 -22.51 9.85 -11.66
CA LYS A 37 -23.27 9.76 -12.92
C LYS A 37 -23.22 8.33 -13.43
N PHE A 38 -22.05 7.70 -13.38
CA PHE A 38 -21.85 6.31 -13.79
C PHE A 38 -22.55 5.28 -12.89
N GLU A 39 -22.69 5.54 -11.58
CA GLU A 39 -23.43 4.68 -10.65
C GLU A 39 -24.93 4.61 -10.95
N LYS A 40 -25.46 5.60 -11.68
CA LYS A 40 -26.84 5.64 -12.19
C LYS A 40 -26.96 5.04 -13.60
N GLY A 41 -25.82 4.78 -14.25
CA GLY A 41 -25.73 4.42 -15.66
C GLY A 41 -25.73 5.63 -16.59
N LYS A 42 -24.95 5.54 -17.66
CA LYS A 42 -24.84 6.57 -18.70
C LYS A 42 -24.69 5.91 -20.06
N ILE A 43 -25.46 6.38 -21.05
CA ILE A 43 -25.27 5.96 -22.45
C ILE A 43 -23.97 6.59 -22.97
N MET A 44 -23.10 5.78 -23.54
CA MET A 44 -21.88 6.20 -24.18
C MET A 44 -21.67 5.44 -25.49
N THR A 45 -21.24 6.15 -26.52
CA THR A 45 -20.83 5.52 -27.78
C THR A 45 -19.44 4.91 -27.60
N VAL A 46 -19.38 3.58 -27.70
CA VAL A 46 -18.15 2.78 -27.61
C VAL A 46 -18.04 1.99 -28.90
N GLN A 47 -16.97 2.21 -29.68
CA GLN A 47 -16.78 1.56 -30.98
C GLN A 47 -18.00 1.73 -31.91
N GLU A 48 -18.49 2.97 -32.02
CA GLU A 48 -19.65 3.34 -32.88
C GLU A 48 -20.99 2.72 -32.46
N GLN A 49 -21.05 2.06 -31.30
CA GLN A 49 -22.28 1.52 -30.73
C GLN A 49 -22.61 2.21 -29.41
N ASP A 50 -23.89 2.55 -29.24
CA ASP A 50 -24.36 3.08 -27.97
C ASP A 50 -24.46 1.95 -26.94
N ALA A 51 -23.70 2.11 -25.86
CA ALA A 51 -23.66 1.18 -24.75
C ALA A 51 -24.15 1.85 -23.46
N TRP A 52 -24.94 1.13 -22.67
CA TRP A 52 -25.31 1.55 -21.32
C TRP A 52 -24.17 1.20 -20.35
N ILE A 53 -23.41 2.21 -19.94
CA ILE A 53 -22.22 2.03 -19.08
C ILE A 53 -22.58 2.32 -17.63
N ILE A 54 -22.30 1.35 -16.76
CA ILE A 54 -22.37 1.50 -15.30
C ILE A 54 -20.95 1.32 -14.76
N ALA A 55 -20.53 2.23 -13.89
CA ALA A 55 -19.25 2.12 -13.19
C ALA A 55 -19.39 2.58 -11.74
N GLY A 56 -18.53 2.04 -10.88
CA GLY A 56 -18.51 2.33 -9.46
C GLY A 56 -17.13 2.08 -8.86
N LEU A 57 -16.94 2.57 -7.64
CA LEU A 57 -15.71 2.34 -6.89
C LEU A 57 -15.64 0.87 -6.46
N VAL A 58 -14.59 0.15 -6.87
CA VAL A 58 -14.41 -1.27 -6.53
C VAL A 58 -13.54 -1.45 -5.31
N LEU A 59 -12.44 -0.70 -5.23
CA LEU A 59 -11.38 -0.91 -4.24
C LEU A 59 -10.58 0.37 -4.05
N VAL A 60 -10.30 0.69 -2.80
CA VAL A 60 -9.42 1.78 -2.36
C VAL A 60 -8.17 1.17 -1.75
N THR A 61 -7.03 1.38 -2.40
CA THR A 61 -5.73 0.96 -1.86
C THR A 61 -4.97 2.18 -1.32
N ALA A 62 -4.59 2.10 -0.07
CA ALA A 62 -3.91 3.16 0.65
C ALA A 62 -3.05 2.56 1.74
N ASP A 63 -2.01 3.29 2.15
CA ASP A 63 -1.21 2.88 3.30
C ASP A 63 -2.08 2.78 4.57
N LEU A 64 -1.51 2.22 5.65
CA LEU A 64 -2.29 1.96 6.86
C LEU A 64 -3.00 3.23 7.39
N PRO A 65 -2.33 4.40 7.54
CA PRO A 65 -2.99 5.58 8.07
C PRO A 65 -3.98 6.23 7.09
N GLN A 66 -3.64 6.36 5.80
CA GLN A 66 -4.55 6.94 4.81
C GLN A 66 -5.77 6.06 4.57
N GLY A 67 -5.63 4.73 4.62
CA GLY A 67 -6.76 3.82 4.51
C GLY A 67 -7.77 3.97 5.66
N ASN A 68 -7.34 4.31 6.87
CA ASN A 68 -8.26 4.63 7.96
C ASN A 68 -9.00 5.94 7.70
N ASP A 69 -8.30 6.96 7.18
CA ASP A 69 -8.92 8.23 6.79
C ASP A 69 -10.00 8.01 5.73
N MET A 70 -9.72 7.16 4.73
CA MET A 70 -10.65 6.83 3.64
C MET A 70 -11.86 6.01 4.10
N ALA A 71 -11.70 5.19 5.13
CA ALA A 71 -12.79 4.43 5.75
C ALA A 71 -13.54 5.21 6.86
N GLY A 72 -13.14 6.45 7.16
CA GLY A 72 -13.76 7.25 8.21
C GLY A 72 -13.43 6.77 9.64
N VAL A 73 -12.34 6.03 9.82
CA VAL A 73 -11.94 5.42 11.10
C VAL A 73 -10.75 6.18 11.70
N LEU A 74 -10.68 6.27 13.02
CA LEU A 74 -9.54 6.87 13.72
C LEU A 74 -8.24 6.10 13.44
N ARG A 75 -7.09 6.76 13.67
CA ARG A 75 -5.76 6.17 13.45
C ARG A 75 -5.57 4.93 14.34
N TYR A 76 -4.61 4.08 13.96
CA TYR A 76 -4.26 2.83 14.64
C TYR A 76 -3.96 2.95 16.16
N ASN A 77 -3.61 4.15 16.65
CA ASN A 77 -3.36 4.40 18.07
C ASN A 77 -4.63 4.58 18.91
N ALA A 78 -5.78 4.81 18.28
CA ALA A 78 -7.06 4.99 18.95
C ALA A 78 -7.52 3.69 19.62
N ASN A 79 -8.44 3.81 20.59
CA ASN A 79 -8.99 2.65 21.28
C ASN A 79 -9.64 1.65 20.32
N LYS A 80 -10.34 2.13 19.29
CA LYS A 80 -10.89 1.31 18.19
C LYS A 80 -10.31 1.75 16.84
N GLY A 81 -9.01 1.52 16.64
CA GLY A 81 -8.28 1.94 15.44
C GLY A 81 -8.36 0.99 14.25
N CYS A 82 -9.00 -0.18 14.38
CA CYS A 82 -9.18 -1.12 13.28
C CYS A 82 -10.30 -0.65 12.35
N ARG A 83 -10.02 -0.54 11.04
CA ARG A 83 -11.05 -0.21 10.04
C ARG A 83 -11.92 -1.38 9.59
N THR A 84 -11.66 -2.59 10.10
CA THR A 84 -12.43 -3.78 9.72
C THR A 84 -13.32 -4.29 10.86
N CYS A 85 -12.95 -4.01 12.11
CA CYS A 85 -13.69 -4.45 13.30
C CYS A 85 -13.66 -3.39 14.41
N THR A 86 -14.47 -3.61 15.44
CA THR A 86 -14.65 -2.73 16.59
C THR A 86 -13.81 -3.12 17.81
N THR A 87 -12.89 -4.08 17.67
CA THR A 87 -12.02 -4.57 18.74
C THR A 87 -11.23 -3.42 19.38
N LYS A 88 -11.23 -3.40 20.71
CA LYS A 88 -10.47 -2.44 21.51
C LYS A 88 -8.98 -2.74 21.44
N LYS A 89 -8.16 -1.69 21.58
CA LYS A 89 -6.70 -1.75 21.52
C LYS A 89 -6.11 -2.79 22.48
N GLU A 90 -6.67 -2.87 23.69
CA GLU A 90 -6.24 -3.80 24.74
C GLU A 90 -6.51 -5.29 24.43
N LEU A 91 -7.41 -5.56 23.48
CA LEU A 91 -7.86 -6.90 23.08
C LEU A 91 -7.33 -7.30 21.69
N LEU A 92 -6.42 -6.53 21.09
CA LEU A 92 -5.94 -6.79 19.73
C LEU A 92 -5.13 -8.09 19.62
N SER A 93 -4.54 -8.56 20.72
CA SER A 93 -3.85 -9.88 20.81
C SER A 93 -4.76 -11.03 21.20
N THR A 94 -6.04 -10.79 21.50
CA THR A 94 -6.99 -11.86 21.79
C THR A 94 -7.47 -12.48 20.49
N TYR A 95 -7.12 -13.75 20.26
CA TYR A 95 -7.62 -14.48 19.11
C TYR A 95 -9.09 -14.83 19.32
N ASN A 96 -10.00 -14.07 18.70
CA ASN A 96 -11.42 -14.38 18.73
C ASN A 96 -11.84 -14.96 17.37
N GLN A 97 -12.32 -16.22 17.35
CA GLN A 97 -12.76 -16.88 16.12
C GLN A 97 -14.10 -16.33 15.62
N ASP A 98 -14.92 -15.76 16.50
CA ASP A 98 -16.21 -15.19 16.13
C ASP A 98 -16.03 -13.76 15.60
N SER A 99 -15.41 -13.67 14.42
CA SER A 99 -15.06 -12.40 13.79
C SER A 99 -16.28 -11.60 13.36
N VAL A 100 -17.42 -12.26 13.12
CA VAL A 100 -18.63 -11.67 12.52
C VAL A 100 -19.23 -10.61 13.44
N THR A 101 -19.40 -10.91 14.73
CA THR A 101 -20.04 -10.00 15.69
C THR A 101 -19.24 -8.73 15.96
N ILE A 102 -17.92 -8.76 15.74
CA ILE A 102 -17.03 -7.63 15.96
C ILE A 102 -16.76 -6.82 14.69
N LEU A 103 -17.19 -7.28 13.50
CA LEU A 103 -16.97 -6.55 12.25
C LEU A 103 -17.63 -5.17 12.29
N ARG A 104 -17.04 -4.23 11.56
CA ARG A 104 -17.71 -2.97 11.24
C ARG A 104 -18.61 -3.20 10.05
N TYR A 105 -19.91 -3.02 10.26
CA TYR A 105 -20.91 -3.04 9.20
C TYR A 105 -21.24 -1.63 8.74
N HIS A 106 -21.38 -1.43 7.44
CA HIS A 106 -21.75 -0.14 6.84
C HIS A 106 -22.95 0.53 7.53
N HIS A 107 -24.07 -0.17 7.63
CA HIS A 107 -25.31 0.39 8.18
C HIS A 107 -25.18 0.81 9.66
N ILE A 108 -24.53 -0.01 10.49
CA ILE A 108 -24.26 0.33 11.90
C ILE A 108 -23.37 1.58 11.96
N THR A 109 -22.34 1.63 11.12
CA THR A 109 -21.43 2.77 11.06
C THR A 109 -22.15 4.04 10.59
N ASP A 110 -23.11 3.95 9.68
CA ASP A 110 -23.91 5.10 9.25
C ASP A 110 -24.77 5.68 10.37
N GLU A 111 -25.37 4.81 11.20
CA GLU A 111 -26.10 5.24 12.40
C GLU A 111 -25.16 5.93 13.41
N GLU A 112 -23.96 5.39 13.63
CA GLU A 112 -22.94 5.98 14.49
C GLU A 112 -22.46 7.34 13.97
N ILE A 113 -22.22 7.47 12.66
CA ILE A 113 -21.85 8.75 12.01
C ILE A 113 -23.00 9.76 12.13
N SER A 114 -24.24 9.33 11.94
CA SER A 114 -25.42 10.19 12.10
C SER A 114 -25.46 10.78 13.50
N LYS A 115 -25.29 9.95 14.54
CA LYS A 115 -25.20 10.38 15.95
C LYS A 115 -24.07 11.39 16.19
N ILE A 116 -22.88 11.12 15.64
CA ILE A 116 -21.74 12.05 15.72
C ILE A 116 -22.07 13.39 15.04
N SER A 117 -22.70 13.36 13.87
CA SER A 117 -23.00 14.57 13.08
C SER A 117 -24.08 15.46 13.69
N GLN A 118 -25.03 14.86 14.41
CA GLN A 118 -26.13 15.56 15.08
C GLN A 118 -25.70 16.20 16.41
N GLU A 119 -24.58 15.74 16.98
CA GLU A 119 -24.06 16.30 18.23
C GLU A 119 -23.41 17.67 18.00
N SER A 120 -24.07 18.70 18.52
CA SER A 120 -23.63 20.10 18.43
C SER A 120 -22.45 20.42 19.36
N VAL A 121 -22.33 19.72 20.49
CA VAL A 121 -21.30 19.99 21.49
C VAL A 121 -20.00 19.30 21.10
N SER A 122 -18.96 20.09 20.79
CA SER A 122 -17.70 19.56 20.27
C SER A 122 -17.01 18.54 21.19
N SER A 123 -17.11 18.71 22.51
CA SER A 123 -16.54 17.75 23.48
C SER A 123 -17.26 16.40 23.47
N LYS A 124 -18.60 16.41 23.50
CA LYS A 124 -19.43 15.19 23.40
C LYS A 124 -19.24 14.49 22.05
N ARG A 125 -19.19 15.26 20.96
CA ARG A 125 -18.87 14.72 19.63
C ARG A 125 -17.50 14.04 19.62
N GLY A 126 -16.49 14.62 20.27
CA GLY A 126 -15.17 14.00 20.44
C GLY A 126 -15.22 12.70 21.25
N GLN A 127 -16.06 12.62 22.28
CA GLN A 127 -16.29 11.40 23.06
C GLN A 127 -16.92 10.31 22.19
N LEU A 128 -17.96 10.63 21.41
CA LEU A 128 -18.58 9.69 20.47
C LEU A 128 -17.60 9.19 19.40
N CYS A 129 -16.80 10.08 18.81
CA CYS A 129 -15.73 9.69 17.88
C CYS A 129 -14.77 8.68 18.53
N THR A 130 -14.39 8.90 19.79
CA THR A 130 -13.47 8.02 20.53
C THR A 130 -14.14 6.68 20.87
N GLU A 131 -15.41 6.72 21.26
CA GLU A 131 -16.21 5.55 21.62
C GLU A 131 -16.43 4.61 20.42
N TYR A 132 -16.82 5.17 19.27
CA TYR A 132 -17.05 4.41 18.04
C TYR A 132 -15.77 4.14 17.26
N GLY A 133 -14.68 4.86 17.54
CA GLY A 133 -13.44 4.79 16.78
C GLY A 133 -13.56 5.43 15.40
N LEU A 134 -14.47 6.38 15.23
CA LEU A 134 -14.80 7.01 13.95
C LEU A 134 -14.34 8.46 13.92
N ARG A 135 -14.12 8.97 12.71
CA ARG A 135 -13.81 10.37 12.47
C ARG A 135 -15.09 11.20 12.54
N SER A 136 -14.94 12.47 12.92
CA SER A 136 -16.05 13.43 12.95
C SER A 136 -16.56 13.82 11.57
N LEU A 137 -15.69 13.73 10.56
CA LEU A 137 -16.00 14.01 9.17
C LEU A 137 -15.88 12.72 8.35
N PRO A 138 -16.92 12.35 7.60
CA PRO A 138 -16.87 11.20 6.70
C PRO A 138 -15.91 11.45 5.54
N SER A 139 -15.54 10.37 4.87
CA SER A 139 -14.73 10.43 3.66
C SER A 139 -15.55 11.00 2.52
N ILE A 140 -14.93 11.74 1.59
CA ILE A 140 -15.62 12.13 0.35
C ILE A 140 -16.12 10.92 -0.45
N LEU A 141 -15.48 9.77 -0.27
CA LEU A 141 -15.86 8.51 -0.91
C LEU A 141 -17.17 7.93 -0.36
N ASP A 142 -17.60 8.31 0.85
CA ASP A 142 -18.91 7.90 1.39
C ASP A 142 -20.08 8.49 0.61
N LYS A 143 -19.82 9.45 -0.29
CA LYS A 143 -20.82 9.94 -1.25
C LYS A 143 -21.12 8.91 -2.35
N LEU A 144 -20.21 7.97 -2.61
CA LEU A 144 -20.35 6.92 -3.62
C LEU A 144 -21.07 5.69 -3.02
N LYS A 145 -21.64 4.84 -3.89
CA LYS A 145 -22.16 3.53 -3.49
C LYS A 145 -20.98 2.60 -3.19
N CYS A 146 -20.53 2.62 -1.95
CA CYS A 146 -19.34 1.90 -1.51
C CYS A 146 -19.49 1.36 -0.08
N GLU A 147 -19.13 0.09 0.14
CA GLU A 147 -18.95 -0.47 1.48
C GLU A 147 -17.55 -0.08 1.97
N ARG A 148 -17.49 0.96 2.81
CA ARG A 148 -16.25 1.61 3.25
C ARG A 148 -15.24 0.68 3.92
N HIS A 149 -15.67 -0.33 4.67
CA HIS A 149 -14.81 -1.20 5.48
C HIS A 149 -14.30 -2.40 4.66
N LEU A 150 -15.13 -2.89 3.74
CA LEU A 150 -14.81 -4.00 2.84
C LEU A 150 -13.98 -3.53 1.64
N GLN A 151 -14.33 -2.39 1.05
CA GLN A 151 -13.68 -1.84 -0.15
C GLN A 151 -12.44 -0.99 0.16
N THR A 152 -12.11 -0.81 1.44
CA THR A 152 -10.83 -0.23 1.91
C THR A 152 -10.03 -1.28 2.70
N PRO A 153 -9.58 -2.38 2.06
CA PRO A 153 -8.94 -3.50 2.75
C PRO A 153 -7.66 -3.08 3.45
N GLN A 154 -7.25 -3.89 4.43
CA GLN A 154 -5.96 -3.70 5.11
C GLN A 154 -4.80 -3.82 4.13
N ASP A 155 -3.84 -2.91 4.24
CA ASP A 155 -2.67 -2.91 3.37
C ASP A 155 -1.66 -3.97 3.83
N ILE A 156 -1.65 -5.05 3.07
CA ILE A 156 -0.83 -6.21 3.35
C ILE A 156 0.67 -5.96 3.16
N TYR A 157 1.04 -5.07 2.23
CA TYR A 157 2.43 -4.80 1.91
C TYR A 157 3.11 -4.09 3.10
N HIS A 158 2.53 -2.98 3.53
CA HIS A 158 3.06 -2.22 4.67
C HIS A 158 2.92 -2.97 5.99
N ALA A 159 1.85 -3.74 6.18
CA ALA A 159 1.70 -4.58 7.36
C ALA A 159 2.82 -5.62 7.47
N THR A 160 3.10 -6.33 6.37
CA THR A 160 4.14 -7.36 6.31
C THR A 160 5.53 -6.74 6.48
N ALA A 161 5.81 -5.64 5.78
CA ALA A 161 7.07 -4.91 5.94
C ALA A 161 7.27 -4.41 7.38
N GLY A 162 6.23 -3.89 8.02
CA GLY A 162 6.29 -3.45 9.41
C GLY A 162 6.53 -4.60 10.40
N LYS A 163 5.93 -5.77 10.17
CA LYS A 163 6.17 -6.98 10.98
C LYS A 163 7.61 -7.45 10.85
N ILE A 164 8.12 -7.56 9.63
CA ILE A 164 9.50 -7.96 9.33
C ILE A 164 10.50 -6.98 9.92
N GLY A 165 10.33 -5.68 9.67
CA GLY A 165 11.24 -4.65 10.20
C GLY A 165 11.31 -4.66 11.71
N ARG A 166 10.16 -4.86 12.39
CA ARG A 166 10.10 -5.02 13.84
C ARG A 166 10.79 -6.30 14.31
N LEU A 167 10.51 -7.44 13.67
CA LEU A 167 11.13 -8.72 14.02
C LEU A 167 12.66 -8.68 13.82
N LEU A 168 13.12 -8.06 12.74
CA LEU A 168 14.55 -7.83 12.48
C LEU A 168 15.18 -7.00 13.59
N LYS A 169 14.58 -5.86 13.94
CA LYS A 169 15.06 -5.00 15.01
C LYS A 169 15.21 -5.77 16.32
N LEU A 170 14.17 -6.50 16.73
CA LEU A 170 14.17 -7.29 17.95
C LEU A 170 15.17 -8.45 17.92
N THR A 171 15.43 -9.01 16.74
CA THR A 171 16.45 -10.05 16.57
C THR A 171 17.85 -9.46 16.75
N CYS A 172 18.10 -8.28 16.18
CA CYS A 172 19.37 -7.57 16.34
C CYS A 172 19.61 -7.13 17.80
N GLU A 173 18.57 -6.66 18.50
CA GLU A 173 18.64 -6.28 19.92
C GLU A 173 19.01 -7.46 20.86
N LEU A 174 19.03 -8.70 20.36
CA LEU A 174 19.47 -9.89 21.11
C LEU A 174 20.95 -10.24 20.88
N PHE A 175 21.63 -9.57 19.96
CA PHE A 175 23.05 -9.80 19.72
C PHE A 175 23.89 -9.14 20.81
N SER A 176 25.08 -9.70 21.06
CA SER A 176 26.13 -8.97 21.77
C SER A 176 26.66 -7.85 20.86
N GLN A 177 27.38 -6.87 21.42
CA GLN A 177 28.02 -5.81 20.63
C GLN A 177 28.91 -6.38 19.51
N GLU A 178 29.67 -7.44 19.81
CA GLU A 178 30.48 -8.19 18.84
C GLU A 178 29.61 -8.84 17.74
N GLY A 179 28.47 -9.44 18.12
CA GLY A 179 27.52 -10.02 17.17
C GLY A 179 26.85 -8.99 16.27
N GLU A 180 26.57 -7.78 16.78
CA GLU A 180 26.08 -6.66 15.96
C GLU A 180 27.15 -6.19 14.97
N ASP A 181 28.40 -6.03 15.40
CA ASP A 181 29.51 -5.60 14.54
C ASP A 181 29.79 -6.62 13.42
N ASP A 182 29.78 -7.92 13.76
CA ASP A 182 29.89 -9.01 12.80
C ASP A 182 28.71 -9.06 11.84
N PHE A 183 27.47 -8.91 12.35
CA PHE A 183 26.28 -8.84 11.50
C PHE A 183 26.37 -7.66 10.52
N VAL A 184 26.78 -6.47 10.98
CA VAL A 184 26.96 -5.28 10.14
C VAL A 184 28.05 -5.50 9.09
N LYS A 185 29.15 -6.16 9.45
CA LYS A 185 30.25 -6.49 8.52
C LYS A 185 29.81 -7.47 7.46
N ILE A 186 29.08 -8.52 7.83
CA ILE A 186 28.50 -9.49 6.90
C ILE A 186 27.46 -8.80 6.00
N TRP A 187 26.56 -8.00 6.58
CA TRP A 187 25.49 -7.31 5.86
C TRP A 187 26.03 -6.32 4.82
N LYS A 188 27.06 -5.54 5.14
CA LYS A 188 27.67 -4.57 4.23
C LYS A 188 28.37 -5.23 3.03
N ASN A 189 28.95 -6.40 3.25
CA ASN A 189 29.67 -7.16 2.22
C ASN A 189 28.77 -8.18 1.52
N PHE A 190 27.48 -8.20 1.83
CA PHE A 190 26.52 -9.12 1.24
C PHE A 190 26.17 -8.69 -0.18
N GLU A 191 26.71 -9.39 -1.19
CA GLU A 191 26.36 -9.17 -2.59
C GLU A 191 24.92 -9.66 -2.86
N ILE A 192 24.03 -8.75 -3.26
CA ILE A 192 22.62 -9.05 -3.54
C ILE A 192 22.49 -9.73 -4.93
N PRO A 193 22.02 -10.99 -5.05
CA PRO A 193 21.95 -11.70 -6.34
C PRO A 193 20.67 -11.44 -7.16
N LYS A 194 20.74 -11.65 -8.49
CA LYS A 194 19.76 -11.12 -9.48
C LYS A 194 18.58 -12.03 -9.91
N LYS A 195 18.53 -13.34 -9.62
CA LYS A 195 17.45 -14.25 -10.11
C LYS A 195 17.08 -15.35 -9.08
N TRP A 196 16.13 -15.00 -8.20
CA TRP A 196 15.39 -15.83 -7.23
C TRP A 196 16.12 -16.55 -6.07
N SER A 197 15.33 -16.73 -4.98
CA SER A 197 15.42 -17.54 -3.74
C SER A 197 16.40 -18.73 -3.65
N ARG A 198 17.06 -18.95 -2.49
CA ARG A 198 16.69 -19.84 -1.33
C ARG A 198 17.94 -20.17 -0.47
N LEU A 199 17.77 -20.19 0.85
CA LEU A 199 18.77 -20.43 1.91
C LEU A 199 19.07 -21.92 2.15
N LEU A 200 20.29 -22.25 2.61
CA LEU A 200 20.59 -23.12 3.79
C LEU A 200 22.09 -23.20 4.19
N ASN A 201 22.33 -23.07 5.52
CA ASN A 201 23.35 -23.57 6.49
C ASN A 201 24.79 -23.99 6.06
N SER A 202 25.86 -23.84 6.86
CA SER A 202 26.07 -24.25 8.27
C SER A 202 27.38 -23.72 8.93
N ILE A 203 27.35 -23.49 10.26
CA ILE A 203 28.32 -23.84 11.35
C ILE A 203 29.81 -23.50 11.11
N SER A 204 30.50 -22.71 11.94
CA SER A 204 31.08 -23.07 13.25
C SER A 204 31.48 -21.79 14.01
N HIS A 205 31.35 -21.66 15.34
CA HIS A 205 32.12 -22.33 16.37
C HIS A 205 31.47 -22.11 17.74
N TYR A 206 31.65 -23.09 18.64
CA TYR A 206 31.12 -23.09 20.01
C TYR A 206 32.30 -23.25 20.98
N ASN A 207 32.37 -22.42 22.02
CA ASN A 207 32.72 -22.83 23.40
C ASN A 207 32.84 -21.64 24.36
N SER A 208 31.84 -21.50 25.24
CA SER A 208 31.96 -21.28 26.70
C SER A 208 30.69 -20.63 27.28
N PHE A 209 29.63 -21.42 27.44
CA PHE A 209 28.48 -21.01 28.27
C PHE A 209 28.05 -22.20 29.14
N MET A 210 27.77 -21.92 30.42
CA MET A 210 27.35 -22.95 31.38
C MET A 210 26.03 -23.61 30.95
N MET A 211 25.89 -24.91 31.26
CA MET A 211 24.89 -25.82 30.69
C MET A 211 23.42 -25.37 30.83
N ILE A 212 23.11 -24.46 31.77
CA ILE A 212 21.77 -23.88 31.99
C ILE A 212 21.49 -22.69 31.06
N ASP A 213 22.51 -21.89 30.70
CA ASP A 213 22.37 -20.75 29.80
C ASP A 213 22.29 -21.20 28.34
N VAL A 214 23.00 -22.27 27.98
CA VAL A 214 22.95 -22.90 26.65
C VAL A 214 21.57 -23.42 26.31
N ALA A 215 20.89 -24.06 27.26
CA ALA A 215 19.55 -24.60 27.06
C ALA A 215 18.53 -23.46 26.85
N ARG A 216 18.67 -22.36 27.63
CA ARG A 216 17.83 -21.16 27.49
C ARG A 216 18.09 -20.43 26.18
N ILE A 217 19.36 -20.25 25.80
CA ILE A 217 19.76 -19.67 24.51
C ILE A 217 19.27 -20.54 23.34
N SER A 218 19.37 -21.87 23.46
CA SER A 218 18.85 -22.81 22.44
C SER A 218 17.33 -22.71 22.28
N LEU A 219 16.58 -22.58 23.38
CA LEU A 219 15.13 -22.38 23.36
C LEU A 219 14.74 -21.03 22.75
N VAL A 220 15.46 -19.96 23.09
CA VAL A 220 15.27 -18.61 22.55
C VAL A 220 15.59 -18.58 21.05
N LEU A 221 16.71 -19.14 20.62
CA LEU A 221 17.08 -19.24 19.20
C LEU A 221 16.08 -20.08 18.41
N LYS A 222 15.61 -21.21 18.96
CA LYS A 222 14.54 -22.00 18.34
C LYS A 222 13.26 -21.19 18.18
N ALA A 223 12.86 -20.43 19.20
CA ALA A 223 11.67 -19.57 19.15
C ALA A 223 11.80 -18.45 18.10
N ILE A 224 12.99 -17.82 17.99
CA ILE A 224 13.28 -16.81 16.98
C ILE A 224 13.23 -17.41 15.58
N ILE A 225 13.89 -18.56 15.37
CA ILE A 225 13.86 -19.27 14.09
C ILE A 225 12.43 -19.64 13.72
N SER A 226 11.64 -20.15 14.68
CA SER A 226 10.22 -20.44 14.45
C SER A 226 9.42 -19.20 14.04
N CYS A 227 9.69 -18.02 14.62
CA CYS A 227 9.08 -16.76 14.19
C CYS A 227 9.43 -16.43 12.73
N TRP A 228 10.71 -16.51 12.36
CA TRP A 228 11.15 -16.23 11.00
C TRP A 228 10.60 -17.23 9.97
N VAL A 229 10.57 -18.51 10.32
CA VAL A 229 9.94 -19.56 9.49
C VAL A 229 8.46 -19.23 9.29
N GLN A 230 7.76 -18.82 10.35
CA GLN A 230 6.35 -18.50 10.26
C GLN A 230 6.06 -17.27 9.41
N VAL A 231 6.86 -16.20 9.59
CA VAL A 231 6.78 -15.00 8.76
C VAL A 231 7.06 -15.36 7.29
N ALA A 232 8.06 -16.20 7.01
CA ALA A 232 8.38 -16.62 5.64
C ALA A 232 7.25 -17.43 4.98
N LYS A 233 6.64 -18.37 5.71
CA LYS A 233 5.46 -19.12 5.24
C LYS A 233 4.29 -18.17 4.94
N THR A 234 4.00 -17.28 5.88
CA THR A 234 2.91 -16.29 5.75
C THR A 234 3.15 -15.38 4.55
N MET A 235 4.36 -14.85 4.36
CA MET A 235 4.74 -14.03 3.21
C MET A 235 4.50 -14.76 1.89
N LYS A 236 4.93 -16.02 1.79
CA LYS A 236 4.75 -16.82 0.58
C LYS A 236 3.27 -16.96 0.23
N ALA A 237 2.43 -17.28 1.20
CA ALA A 237 0.98 -17.41 0.99
C ALA A 237 0.32 -16.08 0.65
N VAL A 238 0.69 -15.02 1.38
CA VAL A 238 0.14 -13.67 1.20
C VAL A 238 0.41 -13.11 -0.20
N PHE A 239 1.63 -13.28 -0.72
CA PHE A 239 2.01 -12.75 -2.04
C PHE A 239 1.80 -13.77 -3.18
N ASN A 240 1.08 -14.86 -2.91
CA ASN A 240 0.71 -15.80 -3.95
C ASN A 240 -0.21 -15.12 -4.98
N LYS A 241 0.07 -15.36 -6.26
CA LYS A 241 -0.65 -14.72 -7.37
C LYS A 241 -1.97 -15.42 -7.68
N GLU A 242 -2.10 -16.68 -7.28
CA GLU A 242 -3.23 -17.54 -7.61
C GLU A 242 -3.66 -18.28 -6.36
N PHE A 243 -4.96 -18.30 -6.09
CA PHE A 243 -5.52 -18.92 -4.90
C PHE A 243 -6.46 -20.04 -5.32
N THR A 244 -6.16 -21.25 -4.84
CA THR A 244 -7.07 -22.39 -4.80
C THR A 244 -7.82 -22.42 -3.47
N LEU A 245 -8.77 -23.33 -3.28
CA LEU A 245 -9.41 -23.54 -1.98
C LEU A 245 -8.35 -23.84 -0.89
N ASP A 246 -7.44 -24.75 -1.18
CA ASP A 246 -6.30 -25.08 -0.31
C ASP A 246 -5.43 -23.86 0.01
N SER A 247 -5.24 -22.95 -0.95
CA SER A 247 -4.47 -21.72 -0.75
C SER A 247 -5.10 -20.81 0.32
N TYR A 248 -6.43 -20.75 0.38
CA TYR A 248 -7.14 -19.99 1.42
C TYR A 248 -7.00 -20.64 2.80
N GLU A 249 -7.05 -21.97 2.87
CA GLU A 249 -6.87 -22.72 4.12
C GLU A 249 -5.44 -22.58 4.65
N GLU A 250 -4.43 -22.72 3.78
CA GLU A 250 -3.04 -22.47 4.11
C GLU A 250 -2.82 -21.03 4.59
N LEU A 251 -3.39 -20.04 3.88
CA LEU A 251 -3.31 -18.64 4.29
C LEU A 251 -3.89 -18.44 5.69
N GLN A 252 -5.08 -19.01 5.97
CA GLN A 252 -5.72 -18.91 7.27
C GLN A 252 -4.85 -19.50 8.38
N LEU A 253 -4.30 -20.70 8.14
CA LEU A 253 -3.41 -21.38 9.06
C LEU A 253 -2.17 -20.52 9.37
N TYR A 254 -1.47 -20.06 8.33
CA TYR A 254 -0.23 -19.32 8.53
C TYR A 254 -0.45 -17.96 9.21
N LEU A 255 -1.52 -17.25 8.88
CA LEU A 255 -1.89 -15.99 9.54
C LEU A 255 -2.23 -16.19 11.03
N LYS A 256 -2.93 -17.27 11.36
CA LYS A 256 -3.26 -17.65 12.75
C LYS A 256 -2.00 -17.99 13.53
N GLU A 257 -1.13 -18.83 12.98
CA GLU A 257 0.14 -19.19 13.61
C GLU A 257 1.05 -17.97 13.80
N GLU A 258 1.15 -17.08 12.79
CA GLU A 258 1.90 -15.83 12.90
C GLU A 258 1.33 -14.91 14.00
N PHE A 259 -0.01 -14.81 14.08
CA PHE A 259 -0.71 -14.04 15.11
C PHE A 259 -0.40 -14.56 16.52
N LEU A 260 -0.27 -15.87 16.70
CA LEU A 260 -0.03 -16.49 18.01
C LEU A 260 1.45 -16.45 18.39
N ILE A 261 2.36 -16.74 17.46
CA ILE A 261 3.78 -16.93 17.78
C ILE A 261 4.50 -15.60 18.05
N LEU A 262 4.21 -14.55 17.28
CA LEU A 262 4.96 -13.28 17.39
C LEU A 262 4.75 -12.59 18.74
N PRO A 263 3.52 -12.39 19.25
CA PRO A 263 3.31 -11.82 20.59
C PRO A 263 3.77 -12.74 21.72
N LYS A 264 3.77 -14.06 21.51
CA LYS A 264 4.24 -15.04 22.50
C LYS A 264 5.74 -14.96 22.72
N VAL A 265 6.52 -14.76 21.65
CA VAL A 265 7.98 -14.67 21.72
C VAL A 265 8.44 -13.24 22.04
N PHE A 266 7.73 -12.25 21.53
CA PHE A 266 8.11 -10.84 21.62
C PHE A 266 6.95 -9.97 22.09
N ALA A 267 7.04 -9.48 23.33
CA ALA A 267 6.02 -8.61 23.94
C ALA A 267 5.70 -7.35 23.12
N SER A 268 6.64 -6.86 22.32
CA SER A 268 6.45 -5.71 21.41
C SER A 268 5.41 -5.94 20.31
N PHE A 269 4.98 -7.19 20.07
CA PHE A 269 3.88 -7.51 19.15
C PHE A 269 2.54 -7.63 19.86
N VAL A 270 2.51 -7.59 21.20
CA VAL A 270 1.27 -7.59 21.97
C VAL A 270 0.48 -6.34 21.64
N ASN A 271 -0.80 -6.53 21.35
CA ASN A 271 -1.76 -5.50 20.97
C ASN A 271 -1.33 -4.63 19.80
N LEU A 272 -0.48 -5.17 18.91
CA LEU A 272 -0.04 -4.46 17.72
C LEU A 272 -1.08 -4.61 16.59
N GLN A 273 -1.56 -3.46 16.08
CA GLN A 273 -2.52 -3.43 14.97
C GLN A 273 -2.04 -4.24 13.75
N ASN A 274 -0.75 -4.18 13.42
CA ASN A 274 -0.15 -4.92 12.29
C ASN A 274 -0.27 -6.45 12.43
N ILE A 275 -0.36 -6.97 13.65
CA ILE A 275 -0.61 -8.39 13.91
C ILE A 275 -2.10 -8.66 13.90
N HIS A 276 -2.89 -7.80 14.54
CA HIS A 276 -4.34 -7.94 14.61
C HIS A 276 -5.01 -8.08 13.23
N ILE A 277 -4.52 -7.36 12.22
CA ILE A 277 -5.09 -7.45 10.87
C ILE A 277 -4.98 -8.83 10.23
N ASN A 278 -4.14 -9.75 10.74
CA ASN A 278 -4.11 -11.16 10.33
C ASN A 278 -5.49 -11.82 10.41
N MET A 279 -6.33 -11.39 11.35
CA MET A 279 -7.71 -11.86 11.49
C MET A 279 -8.60 -11.50 10.30
N HIS A 280 -8.26 -10.43 9.57
CA HIS A 280 -9.08 -9.83 8.53
C HIS A 280 -8.56 -10.12 7.12
N ILE A 281 -7.28 -10.48 7.00
CA ILE A 281 -6.59 -10.68 5.71
C ILE A 281 -7.28 -11.77 4.87
N LEU A 282 -7.72 -12.87 5.48
CA LEU A 282 -8.41 -13.94 4.75
C LEU A 282 -9.70 -13.44 4.08
N MET A 283 -10.48 -12.62 4.78
CA MET A 283 -11.70 -12.04 4.24
C MET A 283 -11.39 -11.20 3.00
N HIS A 284 -10.38 -10.32 3.08
CA HIS A 284 -9.97 -9.50 1.94
C HIS A 284 -9.46 -10.35 0.76
N ALA A 285 -8.72 -11.43 1.03
CA ALA A 285 -8.30 -12.36 -0.01
C ALA A 285 -9.51 -12.95 -0.73
N LYS A 286 -10.52 -13.42 0.00
CA LYS A 286 -11.76 -13.98 -0.58
C LYS A 286 -12.56 -12.93 -1.37
N THR A 287 -12.65 -11.70 -0.86
CA THR A 287 -13.37 -10.60 -1.52
C THR A 287 -12.72 -10.18 -2.85
N PHE A 288 -11.39 -10.10 -2.90
CA PHE A 288 -10.67 -9.60 -4.07
C PHE A 288 -9.97 -10.71 -4.88
N GLY A 289 -10.22 -11.97 -4.55
CA GLY A 289 -9.62 -13.17 -5.14
C GLY A 289 -8.19 -13.46 -4.66
N THR A 290 -7.34 -12.43 -4.52
CA THR A 290 -6.00 -12.55 -3.93
C THR A 290 -5.62 -11.24 -3.24
N LEU A 291 -4.67 -11.30 -2.30
CA LEU A 291 -4.16 -10.10 -1.61
C LEU A 291 -3.27 -9.24 -2.52
N VAL A 292 -2.73 -9.84 -3.58
CA VAL A 292 -1.96 -9.14 -4.60
C VAL A 292 -2.84 -8.19 -5.42
N ASN A 293 -4.17 -8.36 -5.40
CA ASN A 293 -5.11 -7.44 -6.02
C ASN A 293 -5.42 -6.20 -5.17
N SER A 294 -5.07 -6.20 -3.88
CA SER A 294 -5.31 -5.09 -2.95
C SER A 294 -4.05 -4.45 -2.36
N GLN A 295 -2.86 -4.94 -2.73
CA GLN A 295 -1.59 -4.35 -2.29
C GLN A 295 -1.30 -3.00 -2.97
N VAL A 296 -0.51 -2.16 -2.29
CA VAL A 296 -0.09 -0.83 -2.78
C VAL A 296 1.27 -0.80 -3.48
N GLY A 297 1.96 -1.94 -3.63
CA GLY A 297 3.37 -1.95 -4.06
C GLY A 297 3.65 -1.26 -5.40
N ILE A 298 2.73 -1.33 -6.38
CA ILE A 298 2.87 -0.61 -7.66
C ILE A 298 2.75 0.90 -7.45
N LYS A 299 1.79 1.34 -6.64
CA LYS A 299 1.62 2.75 -6.26
C LYS A 299 2.88 3.29 -5.58
N GLU A 300 3.50 2.52 -4.69
CA GLU A 300 4.76 2.92 -4.02
C GLU A 300 5.94 3.07 -4.99
N MET A 301 6.06 2.19 -5.99
CA MET A 301 7.09 2.33 -7.03
C MET A 301 6.88 3.63 -7.84
N VAL A 302 5.64 3.89 -8.26
CA VAL A 302 5.28 5.12 -8.99
C VAL A 302 5.54 6.36 -8.14
N HIS A 303 5.15 6.33 -6.86
CA HIS A 303 5.39 7.41 -5.91
C HIS A 303 6.89 7.70 -5.72
N ARG A 304 7.72 6.65 -5.65
CA ARG A 304 9.19 6.80 -5.55
C ARG A 304 9.78 7.47 -6.79
N ILE A 305 9.32 7.10 -7.98
CA ILE A 305 9.75 7.72 -9.24
C ILE A 305 9.43 9.23 -9.20
N PHE A 306 8.19 9.59 -8.87
CA PHE A 306 7.81 11.00 -8.80
C PHE A 306 8.55 11.77 -7.70
N LYS A 307 8.74 11.18 -6.52
CA LYS A 307 9.57 11.79 -5.46
C LYS A 307 11.00 12.09 -5.92
N GLY A 308 11.59 11.22 -6.73
CA GLY A 308 12.92 11.45 -7.31
C GLY A 308 12.94 12.56 -8.38
N MET A 309 11.79 12.88 -8.97
CA MET A 309 11.65 13.96 -9.95
C MET A 309 11.42 15.33 -9.30
N ILE A 310 10.75 15.40 -8.14
CA ILE A 310 10.40 16.67 -7.45
C ILE A 310 11.59 17.65 -7.36
N PRO A 311 12.80 17.24 -6.90
CA PRO A 311 13.94 18.15 -6.77
C PRO A 311 14.44 18.74 -8.10
N LYS A 312 14.01 18.17 -9.22
CA LYS A 312 14.43 18.57 -10.57
C LYS A 312 13.37 19.37 -11.32
N THR A 313 12.22 19.61 -10.69
CA THR A 313 11.15 20.48 -11.22
C THR A 313 11.46 21.95 -10.94
N ASN A 314 10.69 22.86 -11.54
CA ASN A 314 10.84 24.29 -11.29
C ASN A 314 10.40 24.73 -9.86
N CYS A 315 9.95 23.78 -9.02
CA CYS A 315 9.43 23.96 -7.66
C CYS A 315 8.25 24.95 -7.50
N LYS A 316 7.77 25.57 -8.58
CA LYS A 316 6.67 26.54 -8.60
C LYS A 316 5.36 25.89 -9.01
N THR A 317 5.39 24.97 -9.96
CA THR A 317 4.19 24.29 -10.51
C THR A 317 4.39 22.79 -10.57
N ILE A 318 4.81 22.19 -9.45
CA ILE A 318 5.17 20.77 -9.33
C ILE A 318 4.08 19.86 -9.91
N ASP A 319 2.81 20.09 -9.55
CA ASP A 319 1.70 19.24 -10.01
C ASP A 319 1.53 19.26 -11.53
N LEU A 320 1.64 20.45 -12.14
CA LEU A 320 1.55 20.62 -13.59
C LEU A 320 2.73 19.96 -14.30
N ASP A 321 3.94 20.11 -13.77
CA ASP A 321 5.17 19.56 -14.35
C ASP A 321 5.15 18.03 -14.30
N LEU A 322 4.76 17.45 -13.16
CA LEU A 322 4.62 16.01 -13.00
C LEU A 322 3.51 15.44 -13.88
N LEU A 323 2.36 16.11 -13.99
CA LEU A 323 1.26 15.71 -14.89
C LEU A 323 1.67 15.79 -16.36
N LYS A 324 2.38 16.84 -16.78
CA LYS A 324 2.92 16.96 -18.13
C LYS A 324 3.88 15.82 -18.44
N CYS A 325 4.86 15.57 -17.57
CA CYS A 325 5.81 14.47 -17.73
C CYS A 325 5.10 13.12 -17.83
N TYR A 326 4.14 12.86 -16.94
CA TYR A 326 3.36 11.62 -16.96
C TYR A 326 2.55 11.46 -18.26
N ASN A 327 1.84 12.51 -18.69
CA ASN A 327 1.05 12.49 -19.93
C ASN A 327 1.94 12.27 -21.16
N THR A 328 3.11 12.91 -21.23
CA THR A 328 4.06 12.71 -22.33
C THR A 328 4.60 11.29 -22.34
N LEU A 329 5.01 10.73 -21.20
CA LEU A 329 5.45 9.34 -21.10
C LEU A 329 4.34 8.36 -21.50
N PHE A 330 3.10 8.64 -21.08
CA PHE A 330 1.95 7.82 -21.43
C PHE A 330 1.64 7.86 -22.93
N ALA A 331 1.73 9.04 -23.55
CA ALA A 331 1.55 9.20 -25.00
C ALA A 331 2.65 8.50 -25.80
N ILE A 332 3.92 8.69 -25.43
CA ILE A 332 5.08 8.01 -26.03
C ILE A 332 4.89 6.49 -25.96
N ARG A 333 4.46 5.98 -24.81
CA ARG A 333 4.18 4.57 -24.63
C ARG A 333 3.04 4.09 -25.53
N ASN A 334 1.93 4.84 -25.62
CA ASN A 334 0.82 4.46 -26.48
C ASN A 334 1.27 4.31 -27.94
N LEU A 335 2.13 5.21 -28.42
CA LEU A 335 2.73 5.12 -29.76
C LEU A 335 3.66 3.91 -29.90
N ALA A 336 4.52 3.66 -28.91
CA ALA A 336 5.44 2.52 -28.90
C ALA A 336 4.71 1.15 -28.86
N ASP A 337 3.56 1.09 -28.19
CA ASP A 337 2.69 -0.10 -28.12
C ASP A 337 1.86 -0.30 -29.43
N GLY A 338 2.11 0.50 -30.47
CA GLY A 338 1.41 0.43 -31.76
C GLY A 338 0.03 1.12 -31.77
N GLY A 339 -0.26 1.95 -30.76
CA GLY A 339 -1.48 2.74 -30.69
C GLY A 339 -1.61 3.72 -31.87
N ILE A 340 -2.85 3.93 -32.29
CA ILE A 340 -3.19 4.83 -33.40
C ILE A 340 -3.75 6.11 -32.79
N ASP A 341 -3.19 7.27 -33.15
CA ASP A 341 -3.84 8.55 -32.90
C ASP A 341 -4.84 8.78 -34.04
N PRO A 342 -6.16 8.82 -33.79
CA PRO A 342 -7.16 8.99 -34.85
C PRO A 342 -7.06 10.34 -35.56
N ARG A 343 -6.33 11.32 -35.00
CA ARG A 343 -6.00 12.58 -35.69
C ARG A 343 -4.91 12.40 -36.75
N LEU A 344 -4.13 11.33 -36.65
CA LEU A 344 -3.07 10.95 -37.58
C LEU A 344 -3.55 9.76 -38.40
N ASN A 345 -3.84 9.98 -39.68
CA ASN A 345 -4.34 8.95 -40.63
C ASN A 345 -3.34 7.80 -40.94
N ARG A 346 -2.30 7.60 -40.13
CA ARG A 346 -1.29 6.55 -40.28
C ARG A 346 -0.94 5.95 -38.92
N SER A 347 -0.77 4.62 -38.87
CA SER A 347 -0.13 3.97 -37.73
C SER A 347 1.32 4.46 -37.62
N CYS A 348 1.80 4.69 -36.39
CA CYS A 348 3.19 5.07 -36.13
C CYS A 348 4.11 3.85 -36.33
N THR A 349 4.21 3.34 -37.56
CA THR A 349 5.20 2.33 -37.94
C THR A 349 6.56 3.03 -38.05
N GLY A 350 7.34 2.98 -36.96
CA GLY A 350 8.70 3.53 -36.94
C GLY A 350 8.94 4.60 -35.88
N PHE A 351 8.35 4.46 -34.68
CA PHE A 351 8.82 5.22 -33.52
C PHE A 351 10.23 4.73 -33.13
N THR A 352 11.23 5.13 -33.92
CA THR A 352 12.64 4.80 -33.75
C THR A 352 13.28 5.83 -32.81
N SER A 353 14.18 5.34 -31.96
CA SER A 353 14.65 5.94 -30.71
C SER A 353 15.51 7.21 -30.82
N SER A 354 15.52 7.91 -31.96
CA SER A 354 16.59 8.86 -32.28
C SER A 354 16.37 10.31 -31.85
N ASN A 355 15.20 10.69 -31.28
CA ASN A 355 14.93 12.10 -30.93
C ASN A 355 14.24 12.33 -29.57
N PHE A 356 14.43 11.40 -28.63
CA PHE A 356 13.87 11.54 -27.28
C PHE A 356 14.51 12.66 -26.45
N ASP A 357 15.76 12.99 -26.71
CA ASP A 357 16.51 13.98 -25.92
C ASP A 357 15.85 15.37 -25.97
N GLN A 358 15.31 15.75 -27.12
CA GLN A 358 14.61 17.03 -27.28
C GLN A 358 13.26 17.06 -26.55
N LEU A 359 12.53 15.94 -26.55
CA LEU A 359 11.26 15.76 -25.82
C LEU A 359 11.43 15.86 -24.30
N PHE A 360 12.58 15.43 -23.79
CA PHE A 360 12.89 15.40 -22.36
C PHE A 360 13.71 16.61 -21.88
N SER A 361 14.23 17.43 -22.81
CA SER A 361 15.09 18.59 -22.52
C SER A 361 14.45 19.69 -21.68
N ASN A 362 13.12 19.72 -21.58
CA ASN A 362 12.37 20.69 -20.79
C ASN A 362 11.85 20.10 -19.45
N TRP A 363 12.24 18.87 -19.10
CA TRP A 363 11.75 18.18 -17.89
C TRP A 363 12.60 18.44 -16.65
N TYR A 364 13.81 18.95 -16.85
CA TYR A 364 14.76 19.24 -15.80
C TYR A 364 15.04 20.73 -15.79
N VAL A 365 15.20 21.31 -14.60
CA VAL A 365 15.91 22.58 -14.46
C VAL A 365 17.34 22.34 -14.97
N THR A 366 17.57 22.62 -16.24
CA THR A 366 18.94 22.76 -16.77
C THR A 366 19.47 24.07 -16.22
N GLU A 367 20.62 24.03 -15.53
CA GLU A 367 21.41 25.23 -15.28
C GLU A 367 21.55 25.99 -16.61
N ASP A 368 21.02 27.21 -16.60
CA ASP A 368 21.00 28.24 -17.63
C ASP A 368 21.37 27.83 -19.07
N LYS A 369 20.35 27.58 -19.90
CA LYS A 369 20.46 27.64 -21.37
C LYS A 369 20.92 29.02 -21.89
N TYR A 370 20.91 30.06 -21.03
CA TYR A 370 21.39 31.40 -21.37
C TYR A 370 22.90 31.49 -21.58
N LEU A 371 23.69 30.52 -21.11
CA LEU A 371 25.15 30.52 -21.35
C LEU A 371 25.56 30.03 -22.74
N ILE A 372 24.69 29.31 -23.46
CA ILE A 372 25.01 28.76 -24.79
C ILE A 372 24.69 29.78 -25.90
N GLU A 373 23.67 30.62 -25.72
CA GLU A 373 23.33 31.65 -26.71
C GLU A 373 24.35 32.81 -26.72
N GLU A 374 24.93 33.19 -25.57
CA GLU A 374 25.99 34.21 -25.53
C GLU A 374 27.32 33.74 -26.16
N GLN A 375 27.65 32.45 -26.11
CA GLN A 375 28.88 31.95 -26.75
C GLN A 375 28.78 31.83 -28.27
N ILE A 376 27.59 31.57 -28.81
CA ILE A 376 27.39 31.49 -30.27
C ILE A 376 27.37 32.89 -30.90
N GLN A 377 26.89 33.90 -30.17
CA GLN A 377 26.84 35.28 -30.66
C GLN A 377 28.20 36.03 -30.57
N MET A 378 29.18 35.47 -29.86
CA MET A 378 30.58 35.95 -29.84
C MET A 378 31.50 35.25 -30.87
N MET A 379 30.98 34.30 -31.65
CA MET A 379 31.73 33.56 -32.68
C MET A 379 31.23 33.77 -34.12
N THR A 380 30.37 34.76 -34.34
CA THR A 380 30.00 35.33 -35.65
C THR A 380 30.32 36.81 -35.65
#